data_AF-A0A183JNP2-F1
#
_entry.id   AF-A0A183JNP2-F1
#
_cell.length_a   1.000
_cell.length_b   1.000
_cell.length_c   1.000
_cell.angle_alpha   90.00
_cell.angle_beta   90.00
_cell.angle_gamma   90.00
#
_symmetry.space_group_name_H-M   'P 1'
#
loop_
_entity.id
_entity.type
_entity.pdbx_description
1 polymer ?
#
loop_
_entity_poly.entity_id
_entity_poly.type
_entity_poly.pdbx_seq_one_letter_code
_entity_poly.pdbx_strand_id
1 'polypeptide(L)'
;MLLVNNDEAAIEGKRLMNGNSYDPTTGPLYRNSTIVGYEPDLNNGTSDCHTRAVILPWAPGLTIENMVMKNFNSQNCTAIHGTVITCQCRKLCGGYEYLFKDIKWEDTNNRAEFRWHGDFSLRDVDRSLTDGIPNVPKLPGSLVVGKANHSPTDKCGPSAPGAGDLGSAFDQGAVPGVCCLPDVTALRYAVDQTNPLVLMGSNMTVTLLDGGTEEVPFKSEALTDKQAWMTTLVNNRTYIVNWDARSSFTNFSYIGYLENFRVNQLVDEALIYLVFRKI
;
A
#
# COMPACT_ATOMS: atom_id res chain seq x y z
N MET A 1 18.87 -13.61 10.86
CA MET A 1 19.04 -12.68 12.00
C MET A 1 17.87 -12.87 12.97
N LEU A 2 18.08 -12.67 14.27
CA LEU A 2 17.00 -12.68 15.27
C LEU A 2 16.87 -11.25 15.83
N LEU A 3 15.68 -10.67 15.74
CA LEU A 3 15.36 -9.33 16.25
C LEU A 3 14.14 -9.45 17.16
N VAL A 4 14.23 -8.96 18.39
CA VAL A 4 13.22 -9.18 19.44
C VAL A 4 12.96 -7.87 20.17
N ASN A 5 11.70 -7.56 20.45
CA ASN A 5 11.26 -6.40 21.25
C ASN A 5 11.88 -5.08 20.76
N ASN A 6 11.88 -4.84 19.45
CA ASN A 6 12.41 -3.59 18.90
C ASN A 6 11.50 -2.42 19.32
N ASP A 7 12.06 -1.25 19.59
CA ASP A 7 11.28 -0.10 20.07
C ASP A 7 10.34 0.46 18.97
N GLU A 8 10.88 0.70 17.78
CA GLU A 8 10.13 1.26 16.64
C GLU A 8 9.86 0.22 15.54
N ALA A 9 10.94 -0.35 14.99
CA ALA A 9 10.86 -1.39 13.97
C ALA A 9 12.11 -2.26 13.98
N ALA A 10 11.96 -3.51 13.54
CA ALA A 10 13.08 -4.43 13.39
C ALA A 10 13.91 -4.09 12.13
N ILE A 11 13.24 -3.81 11.01
CA ILE A 11 13.88 -3.39 9.76
C ILE A 11 13.12 -2.20 9.17
N GLU A 12 13.84 -1.15 8.82
CA GLU A 12 13.31 0.01 8.12
C GLU A 12 14.18 0.34 6.90
N GLY A 13 13.53 0.52 5.74
CA GLY A 13 14.19 0.99 4.53
C GLY A 13 13.97 2.48 4.28
N LYS A 14 14.98 3.17 3.75
CA LYS A 14 14.86 4.55 3.26
C LYS A 14 15.36 4.64 1.82
N ARG A 15 14.67 5.43 1.00
CA ARG A 15 15.12 5.71 -0.37
C ARG A 15 16.39 6.54 -0.35
N LEU A 16 17.38 6.13 -1.15
CA LEU A 16 18.55 6.93 -1.47
C LEU A 16 18.25 7.75 -2.73
N MET A 17 18.23 9.08 -2.61
CA MET A 17 17.81 9.96 -3.71
C MET A 17 18.72 9.90 -4.94
N ASN A 18 20.01 9.59 -4.76
CA ASN A 18 21.01 9.53 -5.81
C ASN A 18 21.45 8.08 -6.14
N GLY A 19 20.65 7.08 -5.76
CA GLY A 19 20.96 5.67 -5.97
C GLY A 19 20.07 5.01 -7.01
N ASN A 20 20.65 4.15 -7.86
CA ASN A 20 19.90 3.27 -8.78
C ASN A 20 19.49 1.94 -8.11
N SER A 21 19.39 1.91 -6.78
CA SER A 21 19.30 0.68 -5.98
C SER A 21 17.91 0.07 -5.92
N TYR A 22 16.89 0.74 -6.45
CA TYR A 22 15.49 0.34 -6.36
C TYR A 22 14.96 0.02 -7.75
N ASP A 23 15.12 -1.25 -8.12
CA ASP A 23 14.63 -1.85 -9.37
C ASP A 23 13.68 -3.00 -8.99
N PRO A 24 12.53 -3.19 -9.65
CA PRO A 24 11.63 -4.33 -9.39
C PRO A 24 12.28 -5.73 -9.50
N THR A 25 13.43 -5.84 -10.18
CA THR A 25 14.16 -7.08 -10.45
C THR A 25 15.47 -7.21 -9.66
N THR A 26 16.14 -6.09 -9.36
CA THR A 26 17.43 -6.07 -8.63
C THR A 26 17.41 -5.20 -7.39
N GLY A 27 16.23 -4.85 -6.91
CA GLY A 27 16.04 -4.01 -5.74
C GLY A 27 16.45 -4.66 -4.43
N PRO A 28 16.26 -3.98 -3.29
CA PRO A 28 16.71 -4.47 -2.01
C PRO A 28 16.01 -5.76 -1.60
N LEU A 29 16.71 -6.59 -0.83
CA LEU A 29 16.22 -7.88 -0.34
C LEU A 29 16.38 -7.97 1.17
N TYR A 30 15.28 -8.13 1.89
CA TYR A 30 15.28 -8.50 3.30
C TYR A 30 15.02 -10.00 3.41
N ARG A 31 15.96 -10.75 3.97
CA ARG A 31 15.82 -12.21 4.03
C ARG A 31 16.36 -12.89 5.29
N ASN A 32 15.92 -14.12 5.49
CA ASN A 32 16.46 -15.08 6.47
C ASN A 32 16.48 -14.51 7.89
N SER A 33 15.34 -14.01 8.37
CA SER A 33 15.25 -13.40 9.69
C SER A 33 13.99 -13.79 10.43
N THR A 34 14.15 -13.98 11.74
CA THR A 34 13.04 -14.15 12.68
C THR A 34 12.88 -12.84 13.43
N ILE A 35 11.69 -12.27 13.35
CA ILE A 35 11.33 -11.06 14.06
C ILE A 35 10.24 -11.40 15.06
N VAL A 36 10.49 -11.08 16.32
CA VAL A 36 9.55 -11.26 17.42
C VAL A 36 9.08 -9.88 17.85
N GLY A 37 7.79 -9.61 17.68
CA GLY A 37 7.18 -8.34 18.03
C GLY A 37 7.28 -8.06 19.53
N TYR A 38 6.99 -9.09 20.32
CA TYR A 38 7.03 -9.02 21.77
C TYR A 38 7.36 -10.39 22.40
N GLU A 39 8.22 -10.39 23.41
CA GLU A 39 8.60 -11.53 24.25
C GLU A 39 8.42 -11.16 25.73
N PRO A 40 7.39 -11.70 26.42
CA PRO A 40 7.08 -11.36 27.82
C PRO A 40 8.22 -11.61 28.79
N ASP A 41 8.97 -12.69 28.57
CA ASP A 41 10.06 -13.10 29.46
C ASP A 41 11.22 -12.10 29.46
N LEU A 42 11.31 -11.26 28.42
CA LEU A 42 12.31 -10.20 28.30
C LEU A 42 11.80 -8.83 28.75
N ASN A 43 10.49 -8.67 28.97
CA ASN A 43 9.83 -7.39 29.23
C ASN A 43 9.14 -7.31 30.60
N ASN A 44 9.57 -8.12 31.59
CA ASN A 44 8.98 -8.15 32.93
C ASN A 44 7.43 -8.32 32.92
N GLY A 45 6.88 -8.97 31.88
CA GLY A 45 5.45 -9.22 31.73
C GLY A 45 4.60 -8.04 31.20
N THR A 46 5.18 -6.94 30.72
CA THR A 46 4.39 -5.88 30.06
C THR A 46 4.02 -6.29 28.64
N SER A 47 2.73 -6.38 28.30
CA SER A 47 2.25 -6.80 26.97
C SER A 47 2.26 -5.69 25.91
N ASP A 48 2.91 -4.57 26.19
CA ASP A 48 2.91 -3.40 25.32
C ASP A 48 3.87 -3.64 24.16
N CYS A 49 3.31 -4.07 23.03
CA CYS A 49 4.01 -4.12 21.76
C CYS A 49 3.68 -2.85 20.96
N HIS A 50 4.69 -2.02 20.73
CA HIS A 50 4.62 -0.87 19.83
C HIS A 50 5.42 -1.07 18.53
N THR A 51 5.96 -2.28 18.32
CA THR A 51 6.94 -2.53 17.28
C THR A 51 6.35 -2.94 15.94
N ARG A 52 7.15 -2.74 14.89
CA ARG A 52 6.90 -3.24 13.53
C ARG A 52 7.98 -4.23 13.12
N ALA A 53 7.62 -5.26 12.37
CA ALA A 53 8.64 -6.12 11.77
C ALA A 53 9.35 -5.38 10.64
N VAL A 54 8.59 -4.79 9.74
CA VAL A 54 9.11 -4.05 8.59
C VAL A 54 8.35 -2.75 8.41
N ILE A 55 9.10 -1.64 8.32
CA ILE A 55 8.63 -0.38 7.76
C ILE A 55 9.09 -0.29 6.31
N LEU A 56 8.10 -0.21 5.41
CA LEU A 56 8.33 -0.22 3.97
C LEU A 56 8.95 1.11 3.48
N PRO A 57 9.96 1.09 2.59
CA PRO A 57 10.65 2.29 2.13
C PRO A 57 9.79 3.17 1.23
N TRP A 58 10.12 4.46 1.05
CA TRP A 58 9.51 5.25 -0.04
C TRP A 58 10.15 4.90 -1.39
N ALA A 59 10.06 3.66 -1.85
CA ALA A 59 10.59 3.25 -3.15
C ALA A 59 10.04 1.88 -3.56
N PRO A 60 9.88 1.61 -4.87
CA PRO A 60 9.49 0.28 -5.35
C PRO A 60 10.65 -0.72 -5.29
N GLY A 61 10.34 -2.01 -5.47
CA GLY A 61 11.35 -3.04 -5.73
C GLY A 61 11.98 -3.70 -4.51
N LEU A 62 11.52 -3.40 -3.30
CA LEU A 62 11.88 -4.21 -2.13
C LEU A 62 11.20 -5.59 -2.20
N THR A 63 12.02 -6.64 -2.01
CA THR A 63 11.57 -8.01 -1.80
C THR A 63 11.85 -8.44 -0.37
N ILE A 64 10.88 -9.11 0.24
CA ILE A 64 10.94 -9.67 1.59
C ILE A 64 10.75 -11.18 1.47
N GLU A 65 11.77 -11.94 1.87
CA GLU A 65 11.85 -13.39 1.64
C GLU A 65 12.25 -14.15 2.90
N ASN A 66 11.65 -15.32 3.16
CA ASN A 66 12.07 -16.23 4.23
C ASN A 66 12.17 -15.51 5.59
N MET A 67 11.06 -14.88 5.99
CA MET A 67 10.94 -14.20 7.27
C MET A 67 9.93 -14.92 8.18
N VAL A 68 10.28 -15.04 9.45
CA VAL A 68 9.34 -15.49 10.48
C VAL A 68 8.86 -14.26 11.25
N MET A 69 7.56 -14.01 11.21
CA MET A 69 6.89 -12.92 11.94
C MET A 69 6.16 -13.54 13.13
N LYS A 70 6.67 -13.28 14.33
CA LYS A 70 6.21 -13.91 15.57
C LYS A 70 5.66 -12.88 16.57
N ASN A 71 4.57 -13.22 17.27
CA ASN A 71 3.99 -12.44 18.37
C ASN A 71 3.58 -11.01 17.99
N PHE A 72 3.03 -10.82 16.78
CA PHE A 72 2.39 -9.57 16.38
C PHE A 72 0.88 -9.69 16.61
N ASN A 73 0.49 -9.73 17.88
CA ASN A 73 -0.89 -9.99 18.29
C ASN A 73 -1.46 -9.09 19.41
N SER A 74 -0.64 -8.18 19.93
CA SER A 74 -1.07 -7.19 20.94
C SER A 74 -1.65 -5.91 20.31
N GLN A 75 -2.41 -5.17 21.09
CA GLN A 75 -2.96 -3.87 20.71
C GLN A 75 -1.80 -2.89 20.52
N ASN A 76 -1.68 -2.27 19.33
CA ASN A 76 -0.58 -1.41 18.85
C ASN A 76 0.62 -2.11 18.17
N CYS A 77 0.55 -3.43 17.99
CA CYS A 77 1.56 -4.22 17.29
C CYS A 77 1.08 -4.58 15.88
N THR A 78 1.93 -4.49 14.86
CA THR A 78 1.65 -5.11 13.55
C THR A 78 2.94 -5.42 12.82
N ALA A 79 2.96 -6.51 12.05
CA ALA A 79 4.20 -6.94 11.41
C ALA A 79 4.62 -5.98 10.28
N ILE A 80 3.70 -5.59 9.40
CA ILE A 80 4.00 -4.77 8.22
C ILE A 80 3.37 -3.40 8.37
N HIS A 81 4.18 -2.36 8.18
CA HIS A 81 3.71 -0.98 8.23
C HIS A 81 4.19 -0.17 7.03
N GLY A 82 3.36 0.80 6.64
CA GLY A 82 3.66 1.72 5.57
C GLY A 82 4.81 2.66 5.90
N THR A 83 5.29 3.35 4.88
CA THR A 83 6.41 4.28 4.98
C THR A 83 6.18 5.35 6.03
N VAL A 84 7.18 5.54 6.90
CA VAL A 84 7.28 6.67 7.83
C VAL A 84 8.60 7.37 7.60
N ILE A 85 8.56 8.69 7.52
CA ILE A 85 9.75 9.53 7.45
C ILE A 85 9.55 10.64 8.45
N THR A 86 10.27 10.55 9.56
CA THR A 86 10.24 11.52 10.64
C THR A 86 10.39 12.93 10.08
N CYS A 87 9.50 13.83 10.51
CA CYS A 87 9.38 15.23 10.07
C CYS A 87 8.97 15.47 8.60
N GLN A 88 9.02 14.48 7.71
CA GLN A 88 8.69 14.66 6.29
C GLN A 88 7.32 14.07 5.92
N CYS A 89 7.04 12.85 6.39
CA CYS A 89 5.77 12.21 6.13
C CYS A 89 5.43 11.11 7.15
N ARG A 90 4.26 11.24 7.77
CA ARG A 90 3.69 10.24 8.68
C ARG A 90 2.44 9.54 8.12
N LYS A 91 1.79 10.09 7.09
CA LYS A 91 0.59 9.57 6.43
C LYS A 91 0.53 10.09 4.98
N LEU A 92 -0.20 9.40 4.10
CA LEU A 92 -0.39 9.78 2.68
C LEU A 92 0.85 9.63 1.80
N CYS A 93 1.73 8.71 2.18
CA CYS A 93 2.98 8.42 1.50
C CYS A 93 3.12 6.92 1.25
N GLY A 94 3.92 6.57 0.25
CA GLY A 94 4.02 5.20 -0.24
C GLY A 94 3.33 5.05 -1.59
N GLY A 95 2.46 4.05 -1.68
CA GLY A 95 1.78 3.64 -2.91
C GLY A 95 2.61 2.68 -3.77
N TYR A 96 3.76 2.21 -3.30
CA TYR A 96 4.60 1.26 -4.04
C TYR A 96 4.21 -0.19 -3.76
N GLU A 97 4.56 -1.06 -4.71
CA GLU A 97 4.42 -2.51 -4.58
C GLU A 97 5.70 -3.15 -4.03
N TYR A 98 5.52 -4.11 -3.13
CA TYR A 98 6.58 -4.90 -2.49
C TYR A 98 6.31 -6.38 -2.65
N LEU A 99 7.36 -7.17 -2.86
CA LEU A 99 7.23 -8.62 -3.03
C LEU A 99 7.43 -9.35 -1.71
N PHE A 100 6.56 -10.29 -1.40
CA PHE A 100 6.64 -11.15 -0.22
C PHE A 100 6.67 -12.61 -0.63
N LYS A 101 7.58 -13.37 -0.04
CA LYS A 101 7.76 -14.80 -0.31
C LYS A 101 8.28 -15.53 0.93
N ASP A 102 7.94 -16.80 1.10
CA ASP A 102 8.40 -17.68 2.17
C ASP A 102 8.18 -17.06 3.58
N ILE A 103 7.06 -16.35 3.78
CA ILE A 103 6.70 -15.73 5.07
C ILE A 103 6.04 -16.76 5.99
N LYS A 104 6.53 -16.86 7.22
CA LYS A 104 5.94 -17.70 8.26
C LYS A 104 5.32 -16.84 9.35
N TRP A 105 4.08 -17.15 9.70
CA TRP A 105 3.34 -16.48 10.76
C TRP A 105 3.27 -17.36 12.00
N GLU A 106 3.71 -16.83 13.14
CA GLU A 106 3.62 -17.51 14.44
C GLU A 106 2.93 -16.56 15.42
N ASP A 107 1.82 -16.99 16.02
CA ASP A 107 1.06 -16.18 16.99
C ASP A 107 0.86 -14.70 16.54
N THR A 108 0.41 -14.53 15.30
CA THR A 108 0.30 -13.22 14.66
C THR A 108 -1.06 -13.10 13.97
N ASN A 109 -1.88 -12.19 14.50
CA ASN A 109 -3.16 -11.77 13.92
C ASN A 109 -3.13 -10.32 13.44
N ASN A 110 -2.02 -9.58 13.62
CA ASN A 110 -1.84 -8.24 13.11
C ASN A 110 -0.74 -8.23 12.04
N ARG A 111 -1.07 -8.62 10.81
CA ARG A 111 -0.09 -8.82 9.72
C ARG A 111 0.31 -7.53 9.04
N ALA A 112 -0.64 -6.65 8.75
CA ALA A 112 -0.33 -5.33 8.21
C ALA A 112 -1.34 -4.28 8.67
N GLU A 113 -0.88 -3.04 8.74
CA GLU A 113 -1.71 -1.87 9.04
C GLU A 113 -1.73 -0.91 7.85
N PHE A 114 -2.89 -0.75 7.23
CA PHE A 114 -3.13 0.24 6.18
C PHE A 114 -3.70 1.52 6.79
N ARG A 115 -2.96 2.63 6.73
CA ARG A 115 -3.40 3.91 7.32
C ARG A 115 -4.40 4.65 6.42
N TRP A 116 -4.51 4.23 5.17
CA TRP A 116 -5.39 4.77 4.12
C TRP A 116 -5.34 3.88 2.88
N HIS A 117 -6.25 4.11 1.92
CA HIS A 117 -6.41 3.25 0.74
C HIS A 117 -5.18 3.19 -0.19
N GLY A 118 -4.35 4.24 -0.23
CA GLY A 118 -3.15 4.32 -1.09
C GLY A 118 -1.82 4.03 -0.39
N ASP A 119 -1.82 3.38 0.77
CA ASP A 119 -0.63 3.27 1.63
C ASP A 119 0.52 2.47 0.98
N PHE A 120 0.26 1.22 0.63
CA PHE A 120 1.21 0.33 -0.03
C PHE A 120 0.48 -0.87 -0.64
N SER A 121 1.18 -1.61 -1.49
CA SER A 121 0.71 -2.83 -2.12
C SER A 121 1.67 -3.99 -1.78
N LEU A 122 1.12 -5.12 -1.34
CA LEU A 122 1.91 -6.31 -1.00
C LEU A 122 1.59 -7.42 -2.00
N ARG A 123 2.58 -7.87 -2.75
CA ARG A 123 2.46 -8.98 -3.68
C ARG A 123 2.87 -10.27 -2.98
N ASP A 124 1.90 -11.15 -2.76
CA ASP A 124 2.15 -12.48 -2.20
C ASP A 124 2.62 -13.41 -3.32
N VAL A 125 3.93 -13.61 -3.47
CA VAL A 125 4.51 -14.32 -4.61
C VAL A 125 4.14 -15.81 -4.59
N ASP A 126 4.08 -16.41 -3.41
CA ASP A 126 4.03 -17.86 -3.24
C ASP A 126 2.90 -18.36 -2.34
N ARG A 127 2.01 -17.46 -1.90
CA ARG A 127 0.87 -17.66 -0.97
C ARG A 127 1.20 -17.62 0.52
N SER A 128 2.44 -17.27 0.87
CA SER A 128 2.91 -17.27 2.26
C SER A 128 2.44 -16.05 3.06
N LEU A 129 2.21 -14.90 2.41
CA LEU A 129 1.75 -13.67 3.09
C LEU A 129 0.36 -13.87 3.71
N THR A 130 -0.50 -14.61 3.03
CA THR A 130 -1.89 -14.88 3.45
C THR A 130 -2.11 -16.26 4.06
N ASP A 131 -1.06 -17.08 4.22
CA ASP A 131 -1.19 -18.47 4.68
C ASP A 131 -1.78 -18.56 6.10
N GLY A 132 -2.59 -19.59 6.34
CA GLY A 132 -3.24 -19.82 7.65
C GLY A 132 -4.48 -18.95 7.93
N ILE A 133 -4.88 -18.04 7.05
CA ILE A 133 -6.14 -17.30 7.20
C ILE A 133 -7.31 -18.19 6.72
N PRO A 134 -8.35 -18.40 7.54
CA PRO A 134 -9.49 -19.22 7.16
C PRO A 134 -10.21 -18.67 5.93
N ASN A 135 -10.62 -19.55 5.02
CA ASN A 135 -11.42 -19.22 3.83
C ASN A 135 -10.76 -18.25 2.83
N VAL A 136 -9.45 -17.99 2.96
CA VAL A 136 -8.66 -17.30 1.93
C VAL A 136 -8.05 -18.34 0.99
N PRO A 137 -8.37 -18.29 -0.33
CA PRO A 137 -7.78 -19.21 -1.29
C PRO A 137 -6.27 -19.01 -1.43
N LYS A 138 -5.55 -20.11 -1.64
CA LYS A 138 -4.11 -20.09 -1.89
C LYS A 138 -3.84 -19.61 -3.32
N LEU A 139 -3.59 -18.31 -3.47
CA LEU A 139 -3.38 -17.65 -4.76
C LEU A 139 -1.96 -17.09 -4.87
N PRO A 140 -0.99 -17.84 -5.43
CA PRO A 140 0.31 -17.29 -5.77
C PRO A 140 0.19 -16.10 -6.71
N GLY A 141 0.91 -15.04 -6.39
CA GLY A 141 0.86 -13.77 -7.09
C GLY A 141 -0.32 -12.87 -6.72
N SER A 142 -1.13 -13.18 -5.71
CA SER A 142 -2.23 -12.30 -5.26
C SER A 142 -1.72 -10.96 -4.73
N LEU A 143 -2.58 -9.93 -4.79
CA LEU A 143 -2.27 -8.61 -4.24
C LEU A 143 -2.99 -8.42 -2.92
N VAL A 144 -2.32 -7.82 -1.94
CA VAL A 144 -2.97 -7.26 -0.75
C VAL A 144 -2.77 -5.75 -0.74
N VAL A 145 -3.87 -5.00 -0.68
CA VAL A 145 -3.89 -3.52 -0.66
C VAL A 145 -4.86 -3.01 0.40
N GLY A 146 -4.71 -1.75 0.79
CA GLY A 146 -5.74 -1.07 1.57
C GLY A 146 -7.03 -0.97 0.76
N LYS A 147 -8.17 -1.25 1.39
CA LYS A 147 -9.48 -1.15 0.74
C LYS A 147 -9.74 0.28 0.28
N ALA A 148 -10.09 0.42 -0.99
CA ALA A 148 -10.60 1.65 -1.58
C ALA A 148 -12.02 1.44 -2.10
N ASN A 149 -12.84 2.48 -2.11
CA ASN A 149 -14.17 2.45 -2.72
C ASN A 149 -14.10 2.26 -4.25
N HIS A 150 -13.01 2.73 -4.88
CA HIS A 150 -12.75 2.50 -6.31
C HIS A 150 -12.02 1.18 -6.60
N SER A 151 -11.88 0.27 -5.61
CA SER A 151 -11.34 -1.06 -5.87
C SER A 151 -12.36 -1.91 -6.64
N PRO A 152 -11.93 -2.67 -7.66
CA PRO A 152 -12.83 -3.50 -8.46
C PRO A 152 -13.39 -4.67 -7.63
N THR A 153 -14.68 -4.64 -7.31
CA THR A 153 -15.34 -5.65 -6.43
C THR A 153 -15.44 -7.04 -7.05
N ASP A 154 -15.23 -7.15 -8.36
CA ASP A 154 -15.14 -8.40 -9.11
C ASP A 154 -13.75 -9.07 -9.00
N LYS A 155 -12.74 -8.32 -8.53
CA LYS A 155 -11.33 -8.78 -8.45
C LYS A 155 -10.70 -8.64 -7.07
N CYS A 156 -11.21 -7.75 -6.23
CA CYS A 156 -10.66 -7.42 -4.92
C CYS A 156 -11.73 -7.51 -3.81
N GLY A 157 -11.31 -8.03 -2.66
CA GLY A 157 -12.11 -8.09 -1.44
C GLY A 157 -13.00 -9.33 -1.33
N PRO A 158 -13.76 -9.43 -0.23
CA PRO A 158 -14.50 -10.65 0.12
C PRO A 158 -15.63 -10.99 -0.87
N SER A 159 -16.12 -10.01 -1.64
CA SER A 159 -17.14 -10.22 -2.68
C SER A 159 -16.57 -10.77 -3.99
N ALA A 160 -15.26 -10.63 -4.21
CA ALA A 160 -14.63 -11.06 -5.45
C ALA A 160 -14.45 -12.58 -5.45
N PRO A 161 -15.01 -13.30 -6.44
CA PRO A 161 -14.88 -14.74 -6.52
C PRO A 161 -13.40 -15.16 -6.54
N GLY A 162 -12.98 -15.91 -5.52
CA GLY A 162 -11.63 -16.43 -5.40
C GLY A 162 -10.61 -15.57 -4.64
N ALA A 163 -10.88 -14.29 -4.35
CA ALA A 163 -9.94 -13.46 -3.60
C ALA A 163 -9.94 -13.76 -2.08
N GLY A 164 -11.10 -14.07 -1.52
CA GLY A 164 -11.29 -14.40 -0.11
C GLY A 164 -11.35 -13.18 0.82
N ASP A 165 -11.71 -13.43 2.08
CA ASP A 165 -11.75 -12.42 3.14
C ASP A 165 -10.51 -12.54 4.03
N LEU A 166 -9.70 -11.49 4.10
CA LEU A 166 -8.50 -11.46 4.95
C LEU A 166 -8.85 -11.43 6.46
N GLY A 167 -10.11 -11.14 6.80
CA GLY A 167 -10.58 -11.06 8.17
C GLY A 167 -9.80 -10.03 8.99
N SER A 168 -9.65 -10.29 10.29
CA SER A 168 -8.93 -9.39 11.20
C SER A 168 -7.41 -9.36 10.96
N ALA A 169 -6.85 -10.24 10.12
CA ALA A 169 -5.40 -10.33 9.95
C ALA A 169 -4.77 -9.04 9.38
N PHE A 170 -5.57 -8.22 8.69
CA PHE A 170 -5.15 -6.99 8.01
C PHE A 170 -6.07 -5.80 8.34
N ASP A 171 -6.72 -5.80 9.51
CA ASP A 171 -7.75 -4.82 9.91
C ASP A 171 -7.30 -3.86 11.04
N GLN A 172 -5.99 -3.76 11.31
CA GLN A 172 -5.46 -2.93 12.39
C GLN A 172 -5.39 -1.45 12.04
N GLY A 173 -5.50 -1.13 10.74
CA GLY A 173 -5.36 0.22 10.22
C GLY A 173 -6.64 1.02 10.23
N ALA A 174 -6.57 2.21 9.64
CA ALA A 174 -7.76 3.04 9.41
C ALA A 174 -8.64 2.47 8.29
N VAL A 175 -8.06 1.65 7.41
CA VAL A 175 -8.78 0.89 6.39
C VAL A 175 -8.37 -0.58 6.46
N PRO A 176 -9.29 -1.53 6.26
CA PRO A 176 -8.92 -2.95 6.18
C PRO A 176 -8.12 -3.22 4.91
N GLY A 177 -7.23 -4.21 4.99
CA GLY A 177 -6.63 -4.82 3.81
C GLY A 177 -7.63 -5.69 3.05
N VAL A 178 -7.49 -5.77 1.73
CA VAL A 178 -8.24 -6.68 0.87
C VAL A 178 -7.30 -7.47 -0.02
N CYS A 179 -7.60 -8.75 -0.21
CA CYS A 179 -6.94 -9.59 -1.19
C CYS A 179 -7.52 -9.33 -2.59
N CYS A 180 -6.68 -9.35 -3.61
CA CYS A 180 -7.10 -9.29 -5.01
C CYS A 180 -6.50 -10.45 -5.81
N LEU A 181 -7.16 -10.78 -6.92
CA LEU A 181 -6.70 -11.81 -7.85
C LEU A 181 -5.31 -11.49 -8.45
N PRO A 182 -4.53 -12.51 -8.87
CA PRO A 182 -3.15 -12.30 -9.32
C PRO A 182 -2.97 -11.41 -10.56
N ASP A 183 -4.00 -11.25 -11.38
CA ASP A 183 -4.01 -10.40 -12.57
C ASP A 183 -4.15 -8.89 -12.24
N VAL A 184 -4.54 -8.57 -11.00
CA VAL A 184 -4.63 -7.19 -10.50
C VAL A 184 -3.23 -6.63 -10.25
N THR A 185 -2.98 -5.47 -10.87
CA THR A 185 -1.81 -4.62 -10.63
C THR A 185 -2.25 -3.28 -10.09
N ALA A 186 -1.66 -2.89 -8.98
CA ALA A 186 -1.83 -1.59 -8.34
C ALA A 186 -0.84 -0.58 -8.91
N LEU A 187 -1.34 0.33 -9.75
CA LEU A 187 -0.58 1.44 -10.32
C LEU A 187 -0.63 2.62 -9.36
N ARG A 188 0.53 3.16 -8.99
CA ARG A 188 0.60 4.38 -8.19
C ARG A 188 0.28 5.56 -9.11
N TYR A 189 -0.81 6.26 -8.84
CA TYR A 189 -1.23 7.45 -9.57
C TYR A 189 -1.06 8.68 -8.70
N ALA A 190 -0.17 9.59 -9.09
CA ALA A 190 0.04 10.87 -8.42
C ALA A 190 -0.30 12.02 -9.36
N VAL A 191 -0.85 13.10 -8.80
CA VAL A 191 -1.18 14.32 -9.55
C VAL A 191 -0.63 15.53 -8.83
N ASP A 192 0.06 16.40 -9.56
CA ASP A 192 0.51 17.70 -9.06
C ASP A 192 0.36 18.80 -10.13
N GLN A 193 0.84 20.01 -9.80
CA GLN A 193 0.92 21.15 -10.73
C GLN A 193 -0.41 21.49 -11.42
N THR A 194 -1.49 21.53 -10.64
CA THR A 194 -2.80 21.93 -11.13
C THR A 194 -2.82 23.40 -11.54
N ASN A 195 -3.48 23.70 -12.65
CA ASN A 195 -3.79 25.06 -13.09
C ASN A 195 -5.29 25.13 -13.41
N PRO A 196 -6.06 26.00 -12.72
CA PRO A 196 -5.63 26.98 -11.73
C PRO A 196 -5.22 26.39 -10.37
N LEU A 197 -4.29 27.08 -9.70
CA LEU A 197 -3.79 26.72 -8.36
C LEU A 197 -4.87 26.73 -7.27
N VAL A 198 -6.04 27.32 -7.53
CA VAL A 198 -7.18 27.35 -6.58
C VAL A 198 -7.69 25.95 -6.21
N LEU A 199 -7.32 24.93 -6.98
CA LEU A 199 -7.61 23.53 -6.69
C LEU A 199 -6.67 22.92 -5.64
N MET A 200 -5.48 23.51 -5.43
CA MET A 200 -4.55 23.03 -4.42
C MET A 200 -5.16 23.18 -3.02
N GLY A 201 -5.08 22.11 -2.23
CA GLY A 201 -5.68 22.05 -0.89
C GLY A 201 -7.10 21.47 -0.83
N SER A 202 -7.77 21.25 -1.96
CA SER A 202 -9.02 20.48 -2.02
C SER A 202 -8.75 18.99 -2.22
N ASN A 203 -9.68 18.12 -1.82
CA ASN A 203 -9.57 16.70 -2.15
C ASN A 203 -9.92 16.44 -3.62
N MET A 204 -9.31 15.40 -4.18
CA MET A 204 -9.60 14.88 -5.51
C MET A 204 -10.57 13.70 -5.36
N THR A 205 -11.49 13.49 -6.29
CA THR A 205 -12.31 12.28 -6.33
C THR A 205 -11.90 11.40 -7.49
N VAL A 206 -11.81 10.09 -7.24
CA VAL A 206 -11.50 9.07 -8.24
C VAL A 206 -12.62 8.06 -8.25
N THR A 207 -13.33 7.97 -9.36
CA THR A 207 -14.47 7.06 -9.55
C THR A 207 -14.12 5.99 -10.54
N LEU A 208 -14.24 4.72 -10.14
CA LEU A 208 -14.22 3.60 -11.05
C LEU A 208 -15.59 3.55 -11.77
N LEU A 209 -15.61 3.53 -13.11
CA LEU A 209 -16.87 3.66 -13.88
C LEU A 209 -17.96 2.63 -13.51
N ASP A 210 -17.55 1.41 -13.22
CA ASP A 210 -18.39 0.29 -12.81
C ASP A 210 -18.30 -0.01 -11.31
N GLY A 211 -17.73 0.92 -10.53
CA GLY A 211 -17.46 0.76 -9.10
C GLY A 211 -17.81 1.99 -8.28
N GLY A 212 -17.08 2.18 -7.18
CA GLY A 212 -17.30 3.29 -6.27
C GLY A 212 -16.41 4.50 -6.53
N THR A 213 -16.68 5.56 -5.77
CA THR A 213 -15.91 6.80 -5.72
C THR A 213 -15.09 6.86 -4.44
N GLU A 214 -13.80 7.13 -4.58
CA GLU A 214 -12.89 7.39 -3.46
C GLU A 214 -12.54 8.88 -3.40
N GLU A 215 -12.52 9.43 -2.19
CA GLU A 215 -11.97 10.75 -1.94
C GLU A 215 -10.47 10.62 -1.64
N VAL A 216 -9.64 11.18 -2.50
CA VAL A 216 -8.19 11.19 -2.39
C VAL A 216 -7.76 12.50 -1.72
N PRO A 217 -7.18 12.45 -0.52
CA PRO A 217 -6.81 13.66 0.20
C PRO A 217 -5.64 14.39 -0.43
N PHE A 218 -5.66 15.72 -0.37
CA PHE A 218 -4.49 16.53 -0.70
C PHE A 218 -3.42 16.40 0.38
N LYS A 219 -2.16 16.25 -0.03
CA LYS A 219 -1.00 16.26 0.87
C LYS A 219 -0.15 17.51 0.62
N SER A 220 0.17 18.25 1.68
CA SER A 220 1.06 19.42 1.60
C SER A 220 2.54 19.02 1.58
N GLU A 221 2.90 17.99 2.35
CA GLU A 221 4.28 17.54 2.53
C GLU A 221 4.49 16.11 2.02
N ALA A 222 5.66 15.88 1.41
CA ALA A 222 6.07 14.59 0.87
C ALA A 222 7.58 14.57 0.54
N LEU A 223 8.20 13.40 0.36
CA LEU A 223 9.52 13.31 -0.27
C LEU A 223 9.46 13.58 -1.78
N THR A 224 8.50 12.94 -2.46
CA THR A 224 8.18 13.15 -3.88
C THR A 224 6.77 13.72 -3.99
N ASP A 225 6.51 14.55 -5.00
CA ASP A 225 5.17 15.08 -5.27
C ASP A 225 4.66 15.91 -4.07
N LYS A 226 5.40 16.95 -3.68
CA LYS A 226 4.91 17.90 -2.64
C LYS A 226 3.70 18.64 -3.18
N GLN A 227 2.74 18.96 -2.31
CA GLN A 227 1.51 19.67 -2.72
C GLN A 227 0.75 18.93 -3.84
N ALA A 228 0.35 17.68 -3.56
CA ALA A 228 -0.16 16.76 -4.57
C ALA A 228 -1.30 15.88 -4.05
N TRP A 229 -1.82 15.03 -4.92
CA TRP A 229 -2.66 13.89 -4.59
C TRP A 229 -1.95 12.60 -4.99
N MET A 230 -2.22 11.51 -4.28
CA MET A 230 -1.74 10.19 -4.70
C MET A 230 -2.76 9.14 -4.30
N THR A 231 -3.01 8.18 -5.18
CA THR A 231 -3.80 7.00 -4.89
C THR A 231 -3.31 5.80 -5.70
N THR A 232 -3.94 4.66 -5.54
CA THR A 232 -3.65 3.46 -6.31
C THR A 232 -4.80 3.17 -7.28
N LEU A 233 -4.50 2.98 -8.56
CA LEU A 233 -5.45 2.55 -9.58
C LEU A 233 -5.20 1.09 -9.93
N VAL A 234 -6.23 0.37 -10.36
CA VAL A 234 -6.07 -0.99 -10.88
C VAL A 234 -5.95 -0.97 -12.40
N ASN A 235 -5.09 -1.81 -12.96
CA ASN A 235 -4.92 -1.99 -14.40
C ASN A 235 -6.23 -2.41 -15.12
N ASN A 236 -6.33 -2.11 -16.41
CA ASN A 236 -7.45 -2.50 -17.27
C ASN A 236 -8.83 -2.08 -16.71
N ARG A 237 -8.90 -0.82 -16.26
CA ARG A 237 -10.10 -0.16 -15.73
C ARG A 237 -10.14 1.30 -16.20
N THR A 238 -11.33 1.87 -16.24
CA THR A 238 -11.52 3.28 -16.60
C THR A 238 -11.96 4.07 -15.38
N TYR A 239 -11.30 5.21 -15.16
CA TYR A 239 -11.52 6.07 -14.01
C TYR A 239 -11.90 7.48 -14.43
N ILE A 240 -12.84 8.08 -13.71
CA ILE A 240 -13.11 9.52 -13.76
C ILE A 240 -12.38 10.16 -12.59
N VAL A 241 -11.59 11.19 -12.88
CA VAL A 241 -10.85 11.96 -11.87
C VAL A 241 -11.36 13.39 -11.87
N ASN A 242 -11.85 13.85 -10.71
CA ASN A 242 -12.39 15.19 -10.53
C ASN A 242 -11.79 15.90 -9.31
N TRP A 243 -12.00 17.21 -9.22
CA TRP A 243 -11.63 18.02 -8.06
C TRP A 243 -12.82 18.84 -7.60
N ASP A 244 -13.00 18.92 -6.28
CA ASP A 244 -13.98 19.83 -5.70
C ASP A 244 -13.43 21.26 -5.74
N ALA A 245 -13.92 22.01 -6.73
CA ALA A 245 -13.55 23.39 -6.95
C ALA A 245 -14.29 24.31 -5.97
N ARG A 246 -13.55 25.06 -5.16
CA ARG A 246 -14.13 26.12 -4.31
C ARG A 246 -14.60 27.35 -5.10
N SER A 247 -14.28 27.42 -6.40
CA SER A 247 -14.63 28.52 -7.29
C SER A 247 -14.68 28.05 -8.74
N SER A 248 -15.47 28.73 -9.58
CA SER A 248 -15.58 28.43 -11.01
C SER A 248 -14.28 28.74 -11.76
N PHE A 249 -13.80 27.81 -12.58
CA PHE A 249 -12.71 28.01 -13.52
C PHE A 249 -13.11 27.57 -14.93
N THR A 250 -12.39 28.09 -15.94
CA THR A 250 -12.70 27.84 -17.36
C THR A 250 -11.83 26.76 -17.99
N ASN A 251 -10.58 26.66 -17.56
CA ASN A 251 -9.61 25.67 -18.03
C ASN A 251 -9.01 24.93 -16.84
N PHE A 252 -8.72 23.65 -17.03
CA PHE A 252 -8.03 22.82 -16.04
C PHE A 252 -6.93 22.01 -16.71
N SER A 253 -5.72 22.07 -16.14
CA SER A 253 -4.59 21.23 -16.53
C SER A 253 -3.82 20.78 -15.29
N TYR A 254 -3.11 19.66 -15.39
CA TYR A 254 -2.25 19.12 -14.33
C TYR A 254 -1.18 18.19 -14.91
N ILE A 255 -0.24 17.76 -14.08
CA ILE A 255 0.73 16.72 -14.41
C ILE A 255 0.38 15.45 -13.62
N GLY A 256 0.20 14.35 -14.34
CA GLY A 256 -0.07 13.04 -13.77
C GLY A 256 1.14 12.12 -13.91
N TYR A 257 1.48 11.40 -12.85
CA TYR A 257 2.52 10.38 -12.82
C TYR A 257 1.87 9.03 -12.55
N LEU A 258 2.28 8.03 -13.32
CA LEU A 258 1.86 6.66 -13.16
C LEU A 258 3.09 5.78 -12.97
N GLU A 259 3.10 4.99 -11.90
CA GLU A 259 4.22 4.11 -11.55
C GLU A 259 3.71 2.69 -11.18
N ASN A 260 4.63 1.79 -10.83
CA ASN A 260 4.41 0.35 -10.56
C ASN A 260 4.01 -0.49 -11.79
N PHE A 261 4.43 -0.08 -13.00
CA PHE A 261 4.28 -0.93 -14.17
C PHE A 261 5.10 -2.22 -14.05
N ARG A 262 4.52 -3.34 -14.48
CA ARG A 262 5.22 -4.62 -14.57
C ARG A 262 5.82 -4.82 -15.95
N VAL A 263 6.92 -5.59 -16.04
CA VAL A 263 7.78 -5.75 -17.24
C VAL A 263 7.04 -6.32 -18.49
N ASN A 264 5.79 -6.80 -18.36
CA ASN A 264 4.96 -7.28 -19.47
C ASN A 264 3.64 -6.51 -19.64
N GLN A 265 3.47 -5.38 -18.96
CA GLN A 265 2.35 -4.48 -19.22
C GLN A 265 2.77 -3.55 -20.37
N LEU A 266 2.37 -3.92 -21.59
CA LEU A 266 2.50 -3.03 -22.73
C LEU A 266 1.76 -1.73 -22.40
N VAL A 267 2.50 -0.61 -22.44
CA VAL A 267 1.97 0.76 -22.31
C VAL A 267 1.21 1.17 -23.58
N ASP A 268 1.00 0.25 -24.54
CA ASP A 268 0.40 0.58 -25.82
C ASP A 268 -1.01 1.17 -25.68
N GLU A 269 -1.78 0.82 -24.64
CA GLU A 269 -3.08 1.43 -24.37
C GLU A 269 -3.45 1.44 -22.87
N ALA A 270 -2.62 2.01 -21.99
CA ALA A 270 -3.15 2.56 -20.74
C ALA A 270 -3.96 3.83 -21.06
N LEU A 271 -5.07 3.67 -21.79
CA LEU A 271 -6.06 4.71 -22.03
C LEU A 271 -6.80 4.95 -20.71
N ILE A 272 -6.16 5.70 -19.80
CA ILE A 272 -6.91 6.39 -18.77
C ILE A 272 -7.67 7.51 -19.49
N TYR A 273 -8.92 7.22 -19.87
CA TYR A 273 -9.86 8.26 -20.30
C TYR A 273 -10.18 9.13 -19.10
N LEU A 274 -9.37 10.17 -18.89
CA LEU A 274 -9.66 11.23 -17.94
C LEU A 274 -10.79 12.09 -18.52
N VAL A 275 -12.03 11.69 -18.23
CA VAL A 275 -13.22 12.43 -18.65
C VAL A 275 -13.47 13.57 -17.67
N PHE A 276 -13.05 14.78 -18.02
CA PHE A 276 -13.41 15.98 -17.26
C PHE A 276 -14.84 16.39 -17.59
N ARG A 277 -15.75 16.28 -16.62
CA ARG A 277 -17.06 16.92 -16.73
C ARG A 277 -17.02 18.23 -15.98
N LYS A 278 -17.34 19.32 -16.68
CA LYS A 278 -17.75 20.57 -16.07
C LYS A 278 -19.09 20.32 -15.38
N ILE A 279 -19.12 20.32 -14.05
CA ILE A 279 -20.36 20.41 -13.27
C ILE A 279 -20.63 21.90 -13.02
#